data_AF-A0A965MPR8-F1
#
_entry.id   AF-A0A965MPR8-F1
#
_cell.length_a   1.000
_cell.length_b   1.000
_cell.length_c   1.000
_cell.angle_alpha   90.00
_cell.angle_beta   90.00
_cell.angle_gamma   90.00
#
_symmetry.space_group_name_H-M   'P 1'
#
loop_
_entity.id
_entity.type
_entity.pdbx_description
1 polymer ?
#
loop_
_entity_poly.entity_id
_entity_poly.type
_entity_poly.pdbx_seq_one_letter_code
_entity_poly.pdbx_strand_id
1 'polypeptide(L)'
;MQLNCKAGDLAIVVKAALPENVGTVVRVVQGQGLEAWIGFDEPVFVWSVELASRDRAMIYERKNGERLFTWEGPIPDAFLKPLVSSFTDNSQDDEQRLAEGLPYEPVSV
;
A
#
# COMPACT_ATOMS: atom_id res chain seq x y z
N MET A 1 -16.27 3.94 7.69
CA MET A 1 -14.84 4.23 7.47
C MET A 1 -14.48 3.68 6.10
N GLN A 2 -13.89 4.50 5.23
CA GLN A 2 -13.40 4.07 3.91
C GLN A 2 -11.89 3.89 4.03
N LEU A 3 -11.39 2.70 3.70
CA LEU A 3 -9.96 2.38 3.75
C LEU A 3 -9.32 2.70 2.39
N ASN A 4 -8.08 3.19 2.41
CA ASN A 4 -7.28 3.48 1.23
C ASN A 4 -6.83 2.20 0.53
N CYS A 5 -6.49 1.18 1.30
CA CYS A 5 -5.99 -0.10 0.80
C CYS A 5 -6.91 -1.27 1.20
N LYS A 6 -6.66 -2.43 0.60
CA LYS A 6 -7.17 -3.75 1.00
C LYS A 6 -6.04 -4.78 0.99
N ALA A 7 -6.27 -5.94 1.62
CA ALA A 7 -5.33 -7.05 1.57
C ALA A 7 -5.01 -7.46 0.11
N GLY A 8 -3.73 -7.68 -0.17
CA GLY A 8 -3.20 -7.97 -1.50
C GLY A 8 -2.74 -6.74 -2.29
N ASP A 9 -3.13 -5.53 -1.90
CA ASP A 9 -2.72 -4.31 -2.61
C ASP A 9 -1.21 -4.08 -2.51
N LEU A 10 -0.66 -3.53 -3.58
CA LEU A 10 0.63 -2.85 -3.54
C LEU A 10 0.39 -1.37 -3.22
N ALA A 11 1.08 -0.84 -2.22
CA ALA A 11 0.92 0.53 -1.76
C ALA A 11 2.26 1.21 -1.52
N ILE A 12 2.25 2.54 -1.51
CA ILE A 12 3.39 3.37 -1.14
C ILE A 12 3.11 4.11 0.16
N VAL A 13 4.11 4.16 1.05
CA VAL A 13 4.06 4.93 2.29
C VAL A 13 4.23 6.41 1.95
N VAL A 14 3.18 7.21 2.18
CA VAL A 14 3.17 8.66 1.87
C VAL A 14 3.35 9.54 3.12
N LYS A 15 3.22 8.96 4.31
CA LYS A 15 3.42 9.62 5.61
C LYS A 15 4.11 8.66 6.57
N ALA A 16 5.03 9.16 7.38
CA ALA A 16 5.66 8.40 8.46
C ALA A 16 6.27 9.36 9.48
N ALA A 17 6.43 8.92 10.73
CA ALA A 17 7.17 9.67 11.74
C ALA A 17 8.67 9.77 11.40
N LEU A 18 9.23 8.69 10.86
CA LEU A 18 10.59 8.63 10.33
C LEU A 18 10.57 8.87 8.82
N PRO A 19 11.10 9.99 8.30
CA PRO A 19 11.07 10.33 6.88
C PRO A 19 11.68 9.26 5.96
N GLU A 20 12.62 8.46 6.48
CA GLU A 20 13.27 7.36 5.76
C GLU A 20 12.27 6.29 5.28
N ASN A 21 11.12 6.17 5.94
CA ASN A 21 10.06 5.23 5.55
C ASN A 21 9.18 5.77 4.41
N VAL A 22 9.21 7.09 4.14
CA VAL A 22 8.40 7.66 3.05
C VAL A 22 8.91 7.16 1.70
N GLY A 23 7.98 6.89 0.79
CA GLY A 23 8.27 6.29 -0.50
C GLY A 23 8.56 4.79 -0.46
N THR A 24 8.38 4.13 0.69
CA THR A 24 8.52 2.66 0.78
C THR A 24 7.36 2.01 0.06
N VAL A 25 7.64 1.10 -0.87
CA VAL A 25 6.63 0.26 -1.51
C VAL A 25 6.43 -1.01 -0.69
N VAL A 26 5.18 -1.27 -0.33
CA VAL A 26 4.78 -2.37 0.54
C VAL A 26 3.64 -3.15 -0.08
N ARG A 27 3.56 -4.45 0.23
CA ARG A 27 2.38 -5.28 -0.02
C ARG A 27 1.56 -5.33 1.26
N VAL A 28 0.26 -5.07 1.13
CA VAL A 28 -0.69 -5.20 2.24
C VAL A 28 -1.01 -6.68 2.44
N VAL A 29 -0.72 -7.21 3.62
CA VAL A 29 -0.89 -8.65 3.93
C VAL A 29 -2.26 -8.90 4.55
N GLN A 30 -2.56 -8.22 5.66
CA GLN A 30 -3.80 -8.42 6.42
C GLN A 30 -4.12 -7.21 7.31
N GLY A 31 -5.40 -7.05 7.64
CA GLY A 31 -5.85 -6.00 8.56
C GLY A 31 -5.62 -6.41 10.02
N GLN A 32 -5.06 -5.52 10.83
CA GLN A 32 -4.93 -5.70 12.28
C GLN A 32 -6.14 -5.11 13.02
N GLY A 33 -6.87 -4.18 12.40
CA GLY A 33 -8.04 -3.53 12.99
C GLY A 33 -7.74 -2.09 13.43
N LEU A 34 -8.58 -1.55 14.31
CA LEU A 34 -8.39 -0.22 14.88
C LEU A 34 -7.40 -0.27 16.04
N GLU A 35 -6.29 0.45 15.94
CA GLU A 35 -5.25 0.52 16.96
C GLU A 35 -4.87 1.96 17.30
N ALA A 36 -4.40 2.18 18.53
CA ALA A 36 -3.80 3.45 18.91
C ALA A 36 -2.45 3.60 18.21
N TRP A 37 -2.23 4.76 17.56
CA TRP A 37 -1.00 5.03 16.83
C TRP A 37 -0.42 6.38 17.22
N ILE A 38 0.90 6.47 17.33
CA ILE A 38 1.58 7.72 17.71
C ILE A 38 1.30 8.80 16.66
N GLY A 39 0.84 9.96 17.12
CA GLY A 39 0.46 11.09 16.26
C GLY A 39 -1.01 11.10 15.84
N PHE A 40 -1.84 10.19 16.35
CA PHE A 40 -3.28 10.22 16.21
C PHE A 40 -3.95 10.29 17.59
N ASP A 41 -4.98 11.14 17.70
CA ASP A 41 -5.78 11.28 18.92
C ASP A 41 -6.82 10.15 19.08
N GLU A 42 -7.24 9.54 17.96
CA GLU A 42 -8.21 8.44 17.91
C GLU A 42 -7.58 7.18 17.29
N PRO A 43 -8.09 5.97 17.61
CA PRO A 43 -7.62 4.74 16.97
C PRO A 43 -7.79 4.78 15.45
N VAL A 44 -6.78 4.31 14.73
CA VAL A 44 -6.76 4.25 13.26
C VAL A 44 -6.68 2.82 12.78
N PHE A 45 -7.18 2.56 11.58
CA PHE A 45 -7.07 1.22 10.99
C PHE A 45 -5.62 0.94 10.60
N VAL A 46 -5.07 -0.18 11.08
CA VAL A 46 -3.67 -0.59 10.84
C VAL A 46 -3.63 -1.84 9.99
N TRP A 47 -2.74 -1.83 9.00
CA TRP A 47 -2.41 -2.98 8.16
C TRP A 47 -1.10 -3.60 8.61
N SER A 48 -1.04 -4.94 8.59
CA SER A 48 0.23 -5.65 8.52
C SER A 48 0.71 -5.60 7.08
N VAL A 49 1.94 -5.13 6.86
CA VAL A 49 2.54 -5.04 5.52
C VAL A 49 3.91 -5.70 5.48
N GLU A 50 4.33 -6.09 4.30
CA GLU A 50 5.69 -6.52 3.98
C GLU A 50 6.28 -5.61 2.91
N LEU A 51 7.59 -5.46 2.87
CA LEU A 51 8.25 -4.73 1.80
C LEU A 51 8.09 -5.44 0.45
N ALA A 52 7.82 -4.67 -0.59
CA ALA A 52 7.77 -5.20 -1.95
C ALA A 52 9.17 -5.55 -2.51
N SER A 53 10.22 -4.97 -1.94
CA SER A 53 11.62 -5.21 -2.29
C SER A 53 12.49 -5.26 -1.03
N ARG A 54 13.57 -6.05 -1.06
CA ARG A 54 14.48 -6.26 0.08
C ARG A 54 15.74 -5.37 0.04
N ASP A 55 15.74 -4.36 -0.81
CA ASP A 55 16.83 -3.38 -0.96
C ASP A 55 16.93 -2.39 0.21
N ARG A 56 15.81 -2.17 0.91
CA ARG A 56 15.69 -1.30 2.09
C ARG A 56 14.99 -2.03 3.24
N ALA A 57 15.10 -1.51 4.45
CA ALA A 57 14.32 -1.96 5.60
C ALA A 57 13.39 -0.82 6.07
N MET A 58 12.25 -1.17 6.64
CA MET A 58 11.44 -0.22 7.40
C MET A 58 12.06 0.01 8.77
N ILE A 59 11.97 1.24 9.25
CA ILE A 59 12.51 1.65 10.54
C ILE A 59 11.36 1.94 11.50
N TYR A 60 11.38 1.33 12.67
CA TYR A 60 10.48 1.67 13.78
C TYR A 60 11.29 2.17 14.96
N GLU A 61 10.78 3.16 15.68
CA GLU A 61 11.40 3.64 16.91
C GLU A 61 10.65 3.08 18.12
N ARG A 62 11.40 2.41 19.01
CA ARG A 62 10.88 1.93 20.29
C ARG A 62 10.86 3.06 21.32
N LYS A 63 10.11 2.88 22.41
CA LYS A 63 10.01 3.87 23.51
C LYS A 63 11.35 4.23 24.16
N ASN A 64 12.35 3.36 24.07
CA ASN A 64 13.71 3.59 24.57
C ASN A 64 14.62 4.33 23.56
N GLY A 65 14.08 4.76 22.40
CA GLY A 65 14.84 5.40 21.32
C GLY A 65 15.59 4.44 20.39
N GLU A 66 15.46 3.12 20.60
CA GLU A 66 16.10 2.13 19.75
C GLU A 66 15.39 2.03 18.40
N ARG A 67 16.17 2.05 17.31
CA ARG A 67 15.67 1.84 15.95
C ARG A 67 15.66 0.35 15.61
N LEU A 68 14.48 -0.17 15.29
CA LEU A 68 14.28 -1.52 14.77
C LEU A 68 14.20 -1.47 13.24
N PHE A 69 15.01 -2.28 12.57
CA PHE A 69 14.99 -2.44 11.13
C PHE A 69 14.33 -3.77 10.77
N THR A 70 13.28 -3.73 9.96
CA THR A 70 12.48 -4.92 9.62
C THR A 70 11.92 -4.82 8.20
N TRP A 71 11.63 -5.95 7.58
CA TRP A 71 10.99 -6.03 6.26
C TRP A 71 9.47 -6.17 6.34
N GLU A 72 8.92 -6.29 7.55
CA GLU A 72 7.49 -6.40 7.81
C GLU A 72 7.11 -5.59 9.04
N GLY A 73 5.85 -5.16 9.11
CA GLY A 73 5.34 -4.50 10.29
C GLY A 73 4.01 -3.78 10.07
N PRO A 74 3.50 -3.15 11.14
CA PRO A 74 2.24 -2.44 11.10
C PRO A 74 2.38 -1.05 10.47
N ILE A 75 1.43 -0.65 9.61
CA ILE A 75 1.32 0.72 9.08
C ILE A 75 -0.15 1.16 9.09
N PRO A 76 -0.47 2.37 9.59
CA PRO A 76 -1.81 2.95 9.45
C PRO A 76 -2.24 3.07 8.00
N ASP A 77 -3.49 2.73 7.70
CA ASP A 77 -4.09 2.90 6.37
C ASP A 77 -4.00 4.35 5.88
N ALA A 78 -4.14 5.32 6.79
CA ALA A 78 -4.00 6.75 6.51
C ALA A 78 -2.59 7.17 6.01
N PHE A 79 -1.59 6.31 6.17
CA PHE A 79 -0.21 6.53 5.71
C PHE A 79 0.09 5.84 4.38
N LEU A 80 -0.84 5.03 3.87
CA LEU A 80 -0.67 4.29 2.63
C LEU A 80 -1.47 4.94 1.50
N LYS A 81 -0.89 4.87 0.31
CA LYS A 81 -1.58 5.16 -0.95
C LYS A 81 -1.46 3.93 -1.86
N PRO A 82 -2.56 3.32 -2.32
CA PRO A 82 -2.49 2.19 -3.25
C PRO A 82 -1.83 2.64 -4.55
N LEU A 83 -0.96 1.78 -5.11
CA LEU A 83 -0.26 2.04 -6.37
C LEU A 83 -1.07 1.63 -7.60
N VAL A 84 -2.04 0.72 -7.43
CA VAL A 84 -2.93 0.30 -8.53
C VAL A 84 -4.33 0.08 -7.96
N SER A 85 -5.29 0.93 -8.33
CA SER A 85 -6.70 0.79 -7.93
C SER A 85 -7.54 -0.03 -8.90
N SER A 86 -6.99 -0.43 -10.05
CA SER A 86 -7.69 -1.24 -11.04
C SER A 86 -6.69 -1.77 -12.07
N PHE A 87 -6.18 -2.99 -11.88
CA PHE A 87 -6.14 -3.86 -13.04
C PHE A 87 -7.57 -4.33 -13.21
N THR A 88 -8.41 -3.53 -13.89
CA THR A 88 -9.39 -4.18 -14.75
C THR A 88 -8.54 -5.00 -15.69
N ASP A 89 -8.59 -6.30 -15.51
CA ASP A 89 -8.05 -7.22 -16.49
C ASP A 89 -8.79 -6.91 -17.79
N ASN A 90 -8.21 -6.04 -18.61
CA ASN A 90 -8.79 -5.60 -19.88
C ASN A 90 -8.87 -6.75 -20.89
N SER A 91 -8.46 -7.98 -20.51
CA SER A 91 -8.70 -9.17 -21.31
C SER A 91 -10.17 -9.35 -21.68
N GLN A 92 -11.12 -8.94 -20.83
CA GLN A 92 -12.55 -8.95 -21.19
C GLN A 92 -12.92 -7.84 -22.19
N ASP A 93 -12.37 -6.64 -22.04
CA ASP A 93 -12.63 -5.51 -22.94
C ASP A 93 -12.03 -5.73 -24.34
N ASP A 94 -10.85 -6.37 -24.42
CA ASP A 94 -10.20 -6.71 -25.68
C ASP A 94 -10.96 -7.84 -26.42
N GLU A 95 -11.45 -8.85 -25.70
CA GLU A 95 -12.33 -9.88 -26.29
C GLU A 95 -13.65 -9.30 -26.82
N GLN A 96 -14.27 -8.36 -26.08
CA GLN A 96 -15.49 -7.68 -26.52
C GLN A 96 -15.25 -6.76 -27.73
N ARG A 97 -14.15 -6.01 -27.78
CA ARG A 97 -13.80 -5.17 -28.93
C ARG A 97 -13.47 -5.98 -30.18
N LEU A 98 -12.84 -7.16 -30.02
CA LEU A 98 -12.63 -8.11 -31.12
C LEU A 98 -13.94 -8.71 -31.63
N ALA A 99 -14.87 -9.04 -30.71
CA ALA A 99 -16.21 -9.52 -31.08
C ALA A 99 -17.05 -8.44 -31.79
N GLU A 100 -16.85 -7.16 -31.44
CA GLU A 100 -17.55 -6.01 -32.03
C GLU A 100 -16.84 -5.38 -33.24
N GLY A 101 -15.65 -5.87 -33.61
CA GLY A 101 -14.88 -5.39 -34.77
C GLY A 101 -14.36 -3.96 -34.63
N LEU A 102 -14.22 -3.44 -33.41
CA LEU A 102 -13.75 -2.08 -33.17
C LEU A 102 -12.22 -2.02 -33.28
N PRO A 103 -11.66 -0.97 -33.91
CA PRO A 103 -10.22 -0.83 -34.07
C PRO A 103 -9.53 -0.69 -32.71
N TYR A 104 -8.36 -1.32 -32.58
CA TYR A 104 -7.50 -1.17 -31.40
C TYR A 104 -6.88 0.22 -31.40
N GLU A 105 -7.03 0.97 -30.31
CA GLU A 105 -6.35 2.25 -30.13
C GLU A 105 -5.07 2.00 -29.34
N PRO A 106 -3.89 2.27 -29.92
CA PRO A 106 -2.64 2.10 -29.19
C PRO A 106 -2.57 3.10 -28.05
N VAL A 107 -2.20 2.61 -26.87
CA VAL A 107 -1.90 3.45 -25.71
C VAL A 107 -0.72 4.35 -26.08
N SER A 108 -0.97 5.66 -26.12
CA SER A 108 0.10 6.64 -26.37
C SER A 108 0.98 6.72 -25.12
N VAL A 109 2.27 6.39 -25.28
CA VAL A 109 3.31 6.48 -24.24
C VAL A 109 3.79 7.93 -24.10
#